data_AF-A0A2K5R504-F1
#
_entry.id   AF-A0A2K5R504-F1
#
_cell.length_a   1.000
_cell.length_b   1.000
_cell.length_c   1.000
_cell.angle_alpha   90.00
_cell.angle_beta   90.00
_cell.angle_gamma   90.00
#
_symmetry.space_group_name_H-M   'P 1'
#
loop_
_entity.id
_entity.type
_entity.pdbx_description
1 polymer ?
#
loop_
_entity_poly.entity_id
_entity_poly.type
_entity_poly.pdbx_seq_one_letter_code
_entity_poly.pdbx_strand_id
1 'polypeptide(L)' 'MNAPPAFESFLLFEGEKKITINKDTKVPNACLFTINKEDHTLGNIIKSAVAQFWLTATSTSQVQAILL' A
#
# COMPACT_ATOMS: atom_id res chain seq x y z
N MET A 1 27.27 -4.57 10.03
CA MET A 1 25.97 -5.16 10.43
C MET A 1 24.95 -4.03 10.42
N ASN A 2 24.25 -3.79 9.31
CA ASN A 2 23.29 -2.68 9.12
C ASN A 2 21.93 -3.19 8.61
N ALA A 3 21.62 -4.47 8.87
CA ALA A 3 20.34 -5.03 8.47
C ALA A 3 19.24 -4.48 9.38
N PRO A 4 18.13 -3.96 8.81
CA PRO A 4 16.99 -3.60 9.61
C PRO A 4 16.43 -4.84 10.32
N PRO A 5 15.96 -4.70 11.56
CA PRO A 5 15.36 -5.80 12.29
C PRO A 5 14.09 -6.32 11.59
N ALA A 6 13.92 -7.65 11.56
CA ALA A 6 12.85 -8.30 10.81
C ALA A 6 11.42 -7.88 11.22
N PHE A 7 11.23 -7.37 12.45
CA PHE A 7 9.93 -6.90 12.92
C PHE A 7 9.47 -5.61 12.25
N GLU A 8 10.39 -4.83 11.67
CA GLU A 8 10.04 -3.59 10.94
C GLU A 8 9.16 -3.84 9.72
N SER A 9 9.10 -5.07 9.20
CA SER A 9 8.31 -5.41 8.01
C SER A 9 6.81 -5.56 8.29
N PHE A 10 6.42 -5.90 9.53
CA PHE A 10 5.03 -6.20 9.89
C PHE A 10 4.50 -5.37 11.07
N LEU A 11 5.39 -4.83 11.91
CA LEU A 11 5.00 -4.02 13.06
C LEU A 11 4.86 -2.54 12.64
N LEU A 12 3.73 -1.93 12.99
CA LEU A 12 3.54 -0.49 12.83
C LEU A 12 4.14 0.25 14.02
N PHE A 13 4.93 1.28 13.74
CA PHE A 13 5.49 2.14 14.77
C PHE A 13 4.52 3.27 15.16
N GLU A 14 4.81 3.89 16.30
CA GLU A 14 4.03 5.02 16.79
C GLU A 14 4.03 6.17 15.76
N GLY A 15 2.83 6.60 15.34
CA GLY A 15 2.65 7.62 14.31
C GLY A 15 2.46 7.09 12.89
N GLU A 16 2.74 5.80 12.62
CA GLU A 16 2.47 5.20 11.31
C GLU A 16 0.99 4.79 11.18
N LYS A 17 0.33 5.27 10.12
CA LYS A 17 -1.03 4.83 9.79
C LYS A 17 -0.98 3.57 8.93
N LYS A 18 -1.81 2.58 9.25
CA LYS A 18 -1.91 1.36 8.43
C LYS A 18 -2.33 1.66 7.01
N ILE A 19 -3.32 2.54 6.85
CA ILE A 19 -3.84 2.95 5.55
C ILE A 19 -3.84 4.47 5.49
N THR A 20 -3.28 5.02 4.42
CA THR A 20 -3.36 6.44 4.06
C THR A 20 -4.03 6.57 2.71
N ILE A 21 -4.99 7.49 2.61
CA ILE A 21 -5.76 7.74 1.40
C ILE A 21 -5.46 9.16 0.93
N ASN A 22 -5.02 9.30 -0.31
CA ASN A 22 -4.75 10.58 -0.93
C ASN A 22 -5.58 10.70 -2.21
N LYS A 23 -6.45 11.71 -2.28
CA LYS A 23 -7.29 11.93 -3.47
C LYS A 23 -6.42 12.51 -4.57
N ASP A 24 -6.44 11.90 -5.75
CA ASP A 24 -5.71 12.44 -6.89
C ASP A 24 -6.47 13.68 -7.41
N THR A 25 -5.77 14.80 -7.54
CA THR A 25 -6.35 16.05 -8.06
C THR A 25 -6.26 16.14 -9.58
N LYS A 26 -5.51 15.25 -10.24
CA LYS A 26 -5.29 15.25 -11.69
C LYS A 26 -6.32 14.39 -12.43
N VAL A 27 -6.79 13.31 -11.82
CA VAL A 27 -7.77 12.39 -12.42
C VAL A 27 -9.06 12.41 -11.59
N PRO A 28 -10.23 12.72 -12.19
CA PRO A 28 -11.49 12.69 -11.46
C PRO A 28 -11.79 11.28 -10.97
N ASN A 29 -12.36 11.19 -9.76
CA ASN A 29 -12.69 9.93 -9.06
C ASN A 29 -11.49 9.03 -8.68
N ALA A 30 -10.26 9.51 -8.86
CA ALA A 30 -9.08 8.72 -8.51
C ALA A 30 -8.59 8.94 -7.07
N CYS A 31 -8.11 7.87 -6.44
CA CYS A 31 -7.54 7.89 -5.10
C CYS A 31 -6.33 6.95 -5.00
N LEU A 32 -5.24 7.45 -4.42
CA LEU A 32 -4.05 6.69 -4.05
C LEU A 32 -4.19 6.16 -2.61
N PHE A 33 -4.16 4.85 -2.47
CA PHE A 33 -4.13 4.15 -1.19
C PHE A 33 -2.70 3.70 -0.92
N THR A 34 -2.19 4.00 0.27
CA THR A 34 -0.93 3.47 0.79
C THR A 34 -1.23 2.60 1.98
N ILE A 35 -0.84 1.33 1.90
CA ILE A 35 -0.99 0.34 2.95
C ILE A 35 0.40 -0.05 3.45
N ASN A 36 0.68 0.29 4.71
CA ASN A 36 1.97 0.08 5.34
C ASN A 36 2.07 -1.31 5.97
N LYS A 37 3.28 -1.88 5.96
CA LYS A 37 3.60 -3.18 6.57
C LYS A 37 2.77 -4.32 5.97
N GLU A 38 2.58 -4.26 4.66
CA GLU A 38 1.85 -5.24 3.86
C GLU A 38 2.67 -5.50 2.60
N ASP A 39 2.57 -6.71 2.07
CA ASP A 39 3.37 -7.15 0.94
C ASP A 39 2.49 -7.51 -0.27
N HIS A 40 3.12 -8.16 -1.25
CA HIS A 40 2.48 -8.63 -2.47
C HIS A 40 1.25 -9.51 -2.22
N THR A 41 1.16 -10.19 -1.07
CA THR A 41 0.03 -11.07 -0.75
C THR A 41 -1.25 -10.26 -0.69
N LEU A 42 -1.28 -9.21 0.14
CA LEU A 42 -2.45 -8.35 0.24
C LEU A 42 -2.66 -7.54 -1.04
N GLY A 43 -1.58 -7.04 -1.64
CA GLY A 43 -1.65 -6.27 -2.88
C GLY A 43 -2.32 -7.05 -4.02
N ASN A 44 -1.98 -8.33 -4.18
CA ASN A 44 -2.56 -9.19 -5.20
C ASN A 44 -4.03 -9.55 -4.91
N ILE A 45 -4.40 -9.77 -3.65
CA ILE A 45 -5.79 -10.04 -3.25
C ILE A 45 -6.67 -8.83 -3.60
N ILE A 46 -6.24 -7.62 -3.24
CA ILE A 46 -7.00 -6.38 -3.52
C ILE A 46 -7.13 -6.16 -5.03
N LYS A 47 -6.04 -6.37 -5.78
CA LYS A 47 -6.05 -6.28 -7.24
C LYS A 47 -7.03 -7.28 -7.88
N SER A 48 -7.11 -8.49 -7.35
CA SER A 48 -8.04 -9.50 -7.87
C SER A 48 -9.48 -9.24 -7.47
N ALA A 49 -9.73 -8.65 -6.29
CA ALA A 49 -11.07 -8.39 -5.78
C ALA A 49 -11.73 -7.16 -6.40
N VAL A 50 -10.94 -6.17 -6.84
CA VAL A 50 -11.45 -4.90 -7.37
C VAL A 50 -10.93 -4.71 -8.80
N ALA A 51 -11.83 -4.84 -9.78
CA ALA A 51 -11.52 -4.79 -11.21
C ALA A 51 -10.92 -3.45 -11.69
N GLN A 52 -10.96 -2.40 -10.88
CA GLN A 52 -10.66 -1.03 -11.25
C GLN A 52 -9.28 -0.52 -10.76
N PHE A 53 -8.42 -1.39 -10.20
CA PHE A 53 -7.05 -1.00 -9.87
C PHE A 53 -6.13 -1.09 -11.08
N TRP A 54 -5.69 0.07 -11.59
CA TRP A 54 -4.84 0.14 -12.77
C TRP A 54 -3.34 0.05 -12.45
N LEU A 55 -2.90 0.49 -11.28
CA LEU A 55 -1.49 0.47 -10.85
C LEU A 55 -1.39 0.04 -9.39
N THR A 56 -0.70 -1.08 -9.15
CA THR A 56 -0.30 -1.53 -7.81
C THR A 56 1.22 -1.57 -7.76
N ALA A 57 1.84 -0.66 -7.01
CA ALA A 57 3.26 -0.73 -6.70
C ALA A 57 3.41 -1.44 -5.36
N THR A 58 4.12 -2.55 -5.35
CA THR A 58 4.27 -3.39 -4.16
C THR A 58 5.76 -3.55 -3.86
N SER A 59 6.13 -3.29 -2.61
CA SER A 59 7.44 -3.59 -2.04
C SER A 59 7.29 -4.68 -0.97
N THR A 60 8.40 -5.19 -0.46
CA THR A 60 8.43 -6.20 0.61
C THR A 60 7.76 -5.78 1.93
N SER A 61 7.38 -4.51 2.09
CA SER A 61 6.76 -3.98 3.31
C SER A 61 5.73 -2.86 3.06
N GLN A 62 5.39 -2.57 1.81
CA GLN A 62 4.41 -1.54 1.48
C GLN A 62 3.66 -1.85 0.19
N VAL A 63 2.34 -1.66 0.21
CA VAL A 63 1.48 -1.72 -0.96
C VAL A 63 0.95 -0.33 -1.27
N GLN A 64 1.09 0.11 -2.51
CA GLN A 64 0.45 1.31 -3.03
C GLN A 64 -0.50 0.93 -4.16
N ALA A 65 -1.72 1.46 -4.13
CA ALA A 65 -2.76 1.13 -5.10
C ALA A 65 -3.52 2.38 -5.52
N ILE A 66 -3.70 2.58 -6.83
CA ILE A 66 -4.49 3.68 -7.40
C ILE A 66 -5.84 3.14 -7.88
N LEU A 67 -6.92 3.60 -7.26
CA LEU A 67 -8.29 3.39 -7.73
C LEU A 67 -8.66 4.54 -8.68
N LEU A 68 -9.21 4.24 -9.86
CA LEU A 68 -9.68 5.22 -10.86
C LEU A 68 -11.21 5.25 -10.97
#